data_AF-A0A0Q8NL83-F1
#
_entry.id   AF-A0A0Q8NL83-F1
#
_cell.length_a   1.000
_cell.length_b   1.000
_cell.length_c   1.000
_cell.angle_alpha   90.00
_cell.angle_beta   90.00
_cell.angle_gamma   90.00
#
_symmetry.space_group_name_H-M   'P 1'
#
loop_
_entity.id
_entity.type
_entity.pdbx_description
1 polymer ?
#
loop_
_entity_poly.entity_id
_entity_poly.type
_entity_poly.pdbx_seq_one_letter_code
_entity_poly.pdbx_strand_id
1 'polypeptide(L)'
;MELDNHPCPPALGPGAQGLDVVVTSVASDAHTWNLIYLQLLLEELGHRVTNLGSCVPDQLMVDECRTRRPDLIVLSTVNGHGLNDGRRVIGQLRDCAELRTTPIVIGGKLGISGAEQGSHVGELVNAGFDAVFEDSAGIVGFHEFVRALPAARRALPAGGLR
;
A
#
# COMPACT_ATOMS: atom_id res chain seq x y z
N MET A 1 -18.64 11.21 51.21
CA MET A 1 -17.30 10.69 50.90
C MET A 1 -17.52 9.54 49.94
N GLU A 2 -17.56 9.83 48.64
CA GLU A 2 -17.37 8.84 47.58
C GLU A 2 -16.97 9.66 46.35
N LEU A 3 -15.70 9.54 45.97
CA LEU A 3 -15.15 10.15 44.77
C LEU A 3 -15.26 9.09 43.67
N ASP A 4 -15.96 9.46 42.60
CA ASP A 4 -16.21 8.64 41.43
C ASP A 4 -14.89 8.21 40.81
N ASN A 5 -14.52 6.95 41.04
CA ASN A 5 -13.31 6.35 40.50
C ASN A 5 -13.65 5.77 39.11
N HIS A 6 -13.82 6.65 38.12
CA HIS A 6 -13.86 6.21 36.73
C HIS A 6 -12.48 5.64 36.35
N PRO A 7 -12.38 4.38 35.90
CA PRO A 7 -11.11 3.86 35.43
C PRO A 7 -10.69 4.65 34.18
N CYS A 8 -9.52 5.28 34.27
CA CYS A 8 -8.78 5.80 33.12
C CYS A 8 -8.64 4.65 32.10
N PRO A 9 -8.97 4.86 30.81
CA PRO A 9 -8.73 3.83 29.80
C PRO A 9 -7.23 3.49 29.78
N PRO A 10 -6.87 2.22 29.56
CA PRO A 10 -5.46 1.81 29.60
C PRO A 10 -4.68 2.61 28.55
N ALA A 11 -3.61 3.26 29.00
CA ALA A 11 -2.65 3.89 28.10
C ALA A 11 -2.12 2.84 27.13
N LEU A 12 -2.34 3.06 25.83
CA LEU A 12 -1.79 2.23 24.75
C LEU A 12 -0.29 2.08 24.98
N GLY A 13 0.15 0.85 25.24
CA GLY A 13 1.56 0.56 25.49
C GLY A 13 2.44 0.98 24.32
N PRO A 14 3.71 1.34 24.56
CA PRO A 14 4.64 1.66 23.48
C PRO A 14 4.99 0.37 22.73
N GLY A 15 4.43 0.12 21.54
CA GLY A 15 4.71 -1.15 20.86
C GLY A 15 4.31 -1.35 19.41
N ALA A 16 3.27 -0.69 18.88
CA ALA A 16 2.90 -0.82 17.47
C ALA A 16 2.88 0.57 16.83
N GLN A 17 3.91 0.89 16.06
CA GLN A 17 3.85 2.05 15.17
C GLN A 17 3.09 1.63 13.91
N GLY A 18 2.33 2.55 13.31
CA GLY A 18 1.70 2.31 12.02
C GLY A 18 2.72 1.95 10.93
N LEU A 19 2.24 1.23 9.91
CA LEU A 19 3.02 0.84 8.74
C LEU A 19 3.57 2.07 8.00
N ASP A 20 4.75 1.94 7.42
CA ASP A 20 5.29 2.84 6.42
C ASP A 20 4.81 2.37 5.03
N VAL A 21 3.90 3.13 4.41
CA VAL A 21 3.23 2.75 3.16
C VAL A 21 3.67 3.67 2.02
N VAL A 22 4.00 3.10 0.87
CA VAL A 22 4.17 3.85 -0.38
C VAL A 22 2.90 3.73 -1.22
N VAL A 23 2.39 4.87 -1.70
CA VAL A 23 1.25 4.97 -2.62
C VAL A 23 1.71 5.62 -3.92
N THR A 24 1.35 5.02 -5.06
CA THR A 24 1.63 5.58 -6.39
C THR A 24 0.67 5.00 -7.44
N SER A 25 0.75 5.49 -8.68
CA SER A 25 0.09 4.86 -9.84
C SER A 25 1.10 4.18 -10.76
N VAL A 26 0.59 3.51 -11.79
CA VAL A 26 1.44 3.07 -12.90
C VAL A 26 1.87 4.27 -13.76
N ALA A 27 3.00 4.16 -14.46
CA ALA A 27 3.61 5.25 -15.23
C ALA A 27 2.69 5.86 -16.29
N SER A 28 1.72 5.10 -16.82
CA SER A 28 0.76 5.56 -17.84
C SER A 28 -0.46 6.27 -17.26
N ASP A 29 -0.62 6.32 -15.93
CA ASP A 29 -1.84 6.77 -15.29
C ASP A 29 -1.64 8.10 -14.56
N ALA A 30 -2.30 9.16 -15.06
CA ALA A 30 -2.24 10.52 -14.54
C ALA A 30 -3.33 10.84 -13.50
N HIS A 31 -4.17 9.87 -13.12
CA HIS A 31 -5.21 10.12 -12.13
C HIS A 31 -4.62 10.23 -10.72
N THR A 32 -4.86 11.37 -10.07
CA THR A 32 -4.29 11.67 -8.75
C THR A 32 -5.28 11.54 -7.62
N TRP A 33 -6.59 11.69 -7.87
CA TRP A 33 -7.60 11.70 -6.80
C TRP A 33 -7.56 10.42 -5.98
N ASN A 34 -7.50 9.25 -6.62
CA ASN A 34 -7.42 7.97 -5.92
C ASN A 34 -6.19 7.87 -5.01
N LEU A 35 -5.06 8.48 -5.40
CA LEU A 35 -3.84 8.49 -4.59
C LEU A 35 -4.02 9.35 -3.34
N ILE A 36 -4.66 10.51 -3.48
CA ILE A 36 -4.99 11.38 -2.33
C ILE A 36 -6.01 10.69 -1.42
N TYR A 37 -7.04 10.06 -1.98
CA TYR A 37 -8.02 9.30 -1.20
C TYR A 37 -7.36 8.17 -0.41
N LEU A 38 -6.53 7.34 -1.05
CA LEU A 38 -5.83 6.23 -0.40
C LEU A 38 -4.85 6.73 0.67
N GLN A 39 -4.16 7.85 0.41
CA GLN A 39 -3.30 8.48 1.41
C GLN A 39 -4.10 8.87 2.66
N LEU A 40 -5.18 9.63 2.49
CA LEU A 40 -6.03 10.06 3.61
C LEU A 40 -6.59 8.86 4.38
N LEU A 41 -7.04 7.84 3.66
CA LEU A 41 -7.57 6.61 4.24
C LEU A 41 -6.53 5.87 5.11
N LEU A 42 -5.32 5.68 4.59
CA LEU A 42 -4.25 4.99 5.29
C LEU A 42 -3.73 5.80 6.48
N GLU A 43 -3.66 7.13 6.34
CA GLU A 43 -3.31 8.05 7.43
C GLU A 43 -4.38 8.02 8.55
N GLU A 44 -5.66 7.96 8.19
CA GLU A 44 -6.77 7.79 9.15
C GLU A 44 -6.70 6.44 9.89
N LEU A 45 -6.21 5.40 9.25
CA LEU A 45 -5.92 4.10 9.88
C LEU A 45 -4.64 4.12 10.77
N GLY A 46 -3.96 5.26 10.86
CA GLY A 46 -2.79 5.46 11.71
C GLY A 46 -1.45 5.07 11.06
N HIS A 47 -1.42 4.90 9.73
CA HIS A 47 -0.19 4.59 8.98
C HIS A 47 0.53 5.85 8.50
N ARG A 48 1.82 5.72 8.19
CA ARG A 48 2.62 6.79 7.59
C ARG A 48 2.66 6.57 6.09
N VAL A 49 2.25 7.55 5.30
CA VAL A 49 2.13 7.41 3.85
C VAL A 49 3.16 8.28 3.14
N THR A 50 3.94 7.66 2.26
CA THR A 50 4.67 8.36 1.20
C THR A 50 3.89 8.22 -0.11
N ASN A 51 3.29 9.32 -0.55
CA ASN A 51 2.65 9.37 -1.86
C ASN A 51 3.67 9.85 -2.91
N LEU A 52 4.11 8.95 -3.79
CA LEU A 52 5.05 9.30 -4.87
C LEU A 52 4.36 10.03 -6.02
N GLY A 53 3.03 10.11 -6.01
CA GLY A 53 2.24 10.72 -7.06
C GLY A 53 1.97 9.77 -8.23
N SER A 54 1.44 10.36 -9.29
CA SER A 54 1.05 9.67 -10.52
C SER A 54 2.15 9.72 -11.59
N CYS A 55 2.07 8.86 -12.60
CA CYS A 55 3.01 8.83 -13.73
C CYS A 55 4.49 8.66 -13.32
N VAL A 56 4.76 8.03 -12.18
CA VAL A 56 6.14 7.79 -11.74
C VAL A 56 6.78 6.74 -12.65
N PRO A 57 7.93 7.01 -13.29
CA PRO A 57 8.64 6.01 -14.08
C PRO A 57 9.01 4.81 -13.21
N ASP A 58 8.82 3.59 -13.72
CA ASP A 58 9.02 2.35 -12.95
C ASP A 58 10.37 2.29 -12.23
N GLN A 59 11.47 2.62 -12.90
CA GLN A 59 12.80 2.57 -12.28
C GLN A 59 12.91 3.54 -11.10
N LEU A 60 12.33 4.74 -11.21
CA LEU A 60 12.30 5.71 -10.12
C LEU A 60 11.43 5.21 -8.96
N MET A 61 10.28 4.58 -9.26
CA MET A 61 9.44 3.93 -8.25
C MET A 61 10.21 2.85 -7.49
N VAL A 62 10.91 1.96 -8.21
CA VAL A 62 11.72 0.88 -7.60
C VAL A 62 12.82 1.46 -6.72
N ASP A 63 13.54 2.49 -7.19
CA ASP A 63 14.63 3.11 -6.44
C ASP A 63 14.14 3.82 -5.16
N GLU A 64 13.02 4.54 -5.23
CA GLU A 64 12.38 5.15 -4.06
C GLU A 64 11.92 4.09 -3.05
N CYS A 65 11.23 3.04 -3.51
CA CYS A 65 10.79 1.94 -2.66
C CYS A 65 11.98 1.22 -2.02
N ARG A 66 13.05 0.92 -2.78
CA ARG A 66 14.26 0.26 -2.26
C ARG A 66 14.92 1.09 -1.16
N THR A 67 14.98 2.41 -1.36
CA THR A 67 15.60 3.34 -0.41
C THR A 67 14.78 3.43 0.88
N ARG A 68 13.45 3.48 0.77
CA ARG A 68 12.53 3.64 1.90
C ARG A 68 12.27 2.36 2.67
N ARG A 69 12.31 1.20 1.98
CA ARG A 69 11.92 -0.12 2.48
C ARG A 69 10.56 -0.09 3.18
N PRO A 70 9.48 0.27 2.46
CA PRO A 70 8.16 0.36 3.06
C PRO A 70 7.65 -1.03 3.50
N ASP A 71 6.74 -1.02 4.45
CA ASP A 71 6.01 -2.21 4.90
C ASP A 71 4.89 -2.61 3.92
N LEU A 72 4.47 -1.68 3.04
CA LEU A 72 3.44 -1.92 2.02
C LEU A 72 3.65 -0.98 0.82
N ILE A 73 3.50 -1.51 -0.39
CA ILE A 73 3.44 -0.73 -1.63
C ILE A 73 2.04 -0.88 -2.23
N VAL A 74 1.37 0.24 -2.48
CA VAL A 74 0.01 0.31 -3.03
C VAL A 74 0.06 0.99 -4.39
N LEU A 75 -0.27 0.24 -5.44
CA LEU A 75 -0.43 0.75 -6.79
C LEU A 75 -1.91 1.00 -7.08
N SER A 76 -2.29 2.23 -7.35
CA SER A 76 -3.66 2.58 -7.75
C SER A 76 -3.70 3.05 -9.19
N THR A 77 -4.55 2.42 -9.99
CA THR A 77 -4.74 2.78 -11.38
C THR A 77 -6.20 2.68 -11.82
N VAL A 78 -6.66 3.66 -12.59
CA VAL A 78 -8.01 3.70 -13.16
C VAL A 78 -8.05 4.01 -14.65
N ASN A 79 -6.89 4.14 -15.31
CA ASN A 79 -6.83 4.35 -16.76
C ASN A 79 -7.18 3.10 -17.58
N GLY A 80 -7.37 1.93 -16.94
CA GLY A 80 -7.69 0.67 -17.61
C GLY A 80 -6.48 -0.10 -18.16
N HIS A 81 -5.25 0.36 -17.91
CA HIS A 81 -4.01 -0.32 -18.31
C HIS A 81 -3.36 -1.12 -17.17
N GLY A 82 -4.05 -1.26 -16.04
CA GLY A 82 -3.53 -1.89 -14.82
C GLY A 82 -3.04 -3.33 -15.00
N LEU A 83 -3.63 -4.13 -15.89
CA LEU A 83 -3.10 -5.47 -16.19
C LEU A 83 -1.69 -5.40 -16.81
N ASN A 84 -1.54 -4.67 -17.90
CA ASN A 84 -0.29 -4.64 -18.67
C ASN A 84 0.83 -3.91 -17.91
N ASP A 85 0.51 -2.73 -17.38
CA ASP A 85 1.49 -1.95 -16.63
C ASP A 85 1.78 -2.57 -15.26
N GLY A 86 0.77 -3.14 -14.61
CA GLY A 86 0.93 -3.88 -13.36
C GLY A 86 1.90 -5.05 -13.51
N ARG A 87 1.74 -5.90 -14.55
CA ARG A 87 2.65 -7.03 -14.82
C ARG A 87 4.09 -6.58 -15.06
N ARG A 88 4.28 -5.45 -15.75
CA ARG A 88 5.60 -4.90 -16.04
C ARG A 88 6.30 -4.38 -14.79
N VAL A 89 5.59 -3.65 -13.94
CA VAL A 89 6.18 -3.02 -12.74
C VAL A 89 6.38 -4.04 -11.61
N ILE A 90 5.47 -5.01 -11.43
CA ILE A 90 5.60 -6.00 -10.37
C ILE A 90 6.83 -6.89 -10.57
N GLY A 91 7.17 -7.23 -11.81
CA GLY A 91 8.41 -7.95 -12.13
C GLY A 91 9.63 -7.18 -11.63
N GLN A 92 9.73 -5.89 -11.95
CA GLN A 92 10.85 -5.04 -11.52
C GLN A 92 10.93 -4.89 -9.99
N LEU A 93 9.78 -4.77 -9.31
CA LEU A 93 9.74 -4.71 -7.84
C LEU A 93 10.16 -6.04 -7.20
N ARG A 94 9.77 -7.18 -7.78
CA ARG A 94 10.14 -8.52 -7.28
C ARG A 94 11.56 -8.92 -7.63
N ASP A 95 12.16 -8.36 -8.67
CA ASP A 95 13.57 -8.54 -8.99
C ASP A 95 14.49 -7.77 -8.01
N CYS A 96 13.95 -6.76 -7.32
CA CYS A 96 14.66 -6.01 -6.27
C CYS A 96 14.72 -6.82 -4.97
N ALA A 97 15.93 -7.26 -4.58
CA ALA A 97 16.14 -8.15 -3.43
C ALA A 97 15.56 -7.60 -2.11
N GLU A 98 15.67 -6.28 -1.90
CA GLU A 98 15.17 -5.59 -0.71
C GLU A 98 13.64 -5.51 -0.64
N LEU A 99 12.95 -5.64 -1.77
CA LEU A 99 11.50 -5.52 -1.88
C LEU A 99 10.80 -6.86 -2.13
N ARG A 100 11.57 -7.92 -2.38
CA ARG A 100 11.06 -9.26 -2.71
C ARG A 100 9.96 -9.75 -1.76
N THR A 101 10.07 -9.46 -0.48
CA THR A 101 9.11 -9.89 0.56
C THR A 101 8.19 -8.77 1.02
N THR A 102 8.34 -7.55 0.50
CA THR A 102 7.43 -6.44 0.81
C THR A 102 6.05 -6.77 0.24
N PRO A 103 4.96 -6.62 1.02
CA PRO A 103 3.60 -6.65 0.50
C PRO A 103 3.39 -5.61 -0.61
N ILE A 104 2.90 -6.04 -1.77
CA ILE A 104 2.61 -5.19 -2.93
C ILE A 104 1.20 -5.51 -3.42
N VAL A 105 0.35 -4.49 -3.47
CA VAL A 105 -1.03 -4.62 -3.92
C VAL A 105 -1.33 -3.65 -5.05
N ILE A 106 -2.32 -4.00 -5.88
CA ILE A 106 -2.81 -3.14 -6.96
C ILE A 106 -4.33 -3.05 -6.93
N GLY A 107 -4.88 -1.88 -7.24
CA GLY A 107 -6.34 -1.72 -7.31
C GLY A 107 -6.83 -0.58 -8.19
N GLY A 108 -8.14 -0.53 -8.35
CA GLY A 108 -8.87 0.44 -9.17
C GLY A 108 -9.51 -0.21 -10.40
N LYS A 109 -9.37 0.41 -11.58
CA LYS A 109 -9.89 -0.08 -12.86
C LYS A 109 -8.73 -0.59 -13.71
N LEU A 110 -8.57 -1.92 -13.73
CA LEU A 110 -7.38 -2.60 -14.25
C LEU A 110 -7.46 -2.98 -15.74
N GLY A 111 -8.65 -2.88 -16.35
CA GLY A 111 -8.90 -3.15 -17.76
C GLY A 111 -9.71 -2.04 -18.43
N ILE A 112 -9.62 -1.99 -19.76
CA ILE A 112 -10.44 -1.09 -20.60
C ILE A 112 -11.80 -1.70 -20.95
N SER A 113 -11.87 -3.03 -20.97
CA SER A 113 -13.11 -3.77 -21.12
C SER A 113 -13.96 -3.62 -19.86
N GLY A 114 -15.28 -3.49 -20.02
CA GLY A 114 -16.21 -3.60 -18.89
C GLY A 114 -16.06 -4.95 -18.18
N ALA A 115 -16.80 -5.14 -17.08
CA ALA A 115 -16.76 -6.34 -16.21
C ALA A 115 -17.02 -7.70 -16.91
N GLU A 116 -17.21 -7.72 -18.23
CA GLU A 116 -17.49 -8.84 -19.13
C GLU A 116 -16.24 -9.64 -19.54
N GLN A 117 -15.03 -9.10 -19.35
CA GLN A 117 -13.78 -9.88 -19.47
C GLN A 117 -13.31 -10.24 -18.07
N GLY A 118 -13.13 -11.55 -17.82
CA GLY A 118 -12.87 -12.14 -16.51
C GLY A 118 -11.82 -11.42 -15.67
N SER A 119 -11.89 -11.63 -14.35
CA SER A 119 -11.12 -10.86 -13.37
C SER A 119 -9.61 -10.92 -13.61
N HIS A 120 -8.98 -9.74 -13.69
CA HIS A 120 -7.52 -9.57 -13.81
C HIS A 120 -6.76 -10.05 -12.56
N VAL A 121 -7.48 -10.33 -11.48
CA VAL A 121 -6.95 -10.74 -10.17
C VAL A 121 -6.00 -11.93 -10.31
N GLY A 122 -6.44 -13.01 -10.98
CA GLY A 122 -5.64 -14.24 -11.07
C GLY A 122 -4.31 -14.02 -11.80
N GLU A 123 -4.33 -13.25 -12.90
CA GLU A 123 -3.12 -12.95 -13.67
C GLU A 123 -2.14 -12.06 -12.90
N LEU A 124 -2.64 -11.04 -12.21
CA LEU A 124 -1.80 -10.10 -11.47
C LEU A 124 -1.24 -10.75 -10.18
N VAL A 125 -2.01 -11.57 -9.48
CA VAL A 125 -1.49 -12.36 -8.35
C VAL A 125 -0.40 -13.32 -8.82
N ASN A 126 -0.63 -14.06 -9.91
CA ASN A 126 0.38 -14.96 -10.48
C ASN A 126 1.62 -14.21 -10.99
N ALA A 127 1.50 -12.94 -11.38
CA ALA A 127 2.62 -12.09 -11.75
C ALA A 127 3.45 -11.61 -10.55
N GLY A 128 2.89 -11.68 -9.33
CA GLY A 128 3.62 -11.41 -8.09
C GLY A 128 2.99 -10.37 -7.17
N PHE A 129 1.77 -9.89 -7.45
CA PHE A 129 1.03 -9.08 -6.47
C PHE A 129 0.50 -9.97 -5.34
N ASP A 130 0.52 -9.45 -4.10
CA ASP A 130 -0.02 -10.17 -2.95
C ASP A 130 -1.55 -10.09 -2.88
N ALA A 131 -2.13 -9.00 -3.39
CA ALA A 131 -3.56 -8.84 -3.52
C ALA A 131 -3.93 -7.85 -4.63
N VAL A 132 -5.13 -8.02 -5.18
CA VAL A 132 -5.69 -7.20 -6.26
C VAL A 132 -7.09 -6.78 -5.87
N PHE A 133 -7.37 -5.47 -5.92
CA PHE A 133 -8.64 -4.89 -5.47
C PHE A 133 -9.32 -4.14 -6.62
N GLU A 134 -10.26 -4.80 -7.30
CA GLU A 134 -11.04 -4.22 -8.40
C GLU A 134 -12.36 -3.62 -7.88
N ASP A 135 -12.81 -2.54 -8.53
CA ASP A 135 -14.12 -1.89 -8.31
C ASP A 135 -14.36 -1.36 -6.87
N SER A 136 -15.53 -0.78 -6.64
CA SER A 136 -15.99 -0.20 -5.38
C SER A 136 -16.00 -1.20 -4.21
N ALA A 137 -16.21 -2.49 -4.47
CA ALA A 137 -16.09 -3.55 -3.46
C ALA A 137 -14.65 -3.78 -3.00
N GLY A 138 -13.65 -3.42 -3.82
CA GLY A 138 -12.23 -3.61 -3.52
C GLY A 138 -11.76 -2.86 -2.28
N ILE A 139 -12.41 -1.76 -1.89
CA ILE A 139 -11.98 -0.96 -0.74
C ILE A 139 -12.15 -1.69 0.59
N VAL A 140 -13.23 -2.47 0.76
CA VAL A 140 -13.48 -3.23 1.98
C VAL A 140 -12.42 -4.33 2.14
N GLY A 141 -12.14 -5.07 1.06
CA GLY A 141 -11.07 -6.07 1.05
C GLY A 141 -9.70 -5.44 1.30
N PHE A 142 -9.44 -4.25 0.79
CA PHE A 142 -8.20 -3.52 1.06
C PHE A 142 -8.05 -3.17 2.54
N HIS A 143 -9.11 -2.69 3.21
CA HIS A 143 -9.09 -2.45 4.65
C HIS A 143 -8.75 -3.71 5.46
N GLU A 144 -9.38 -4.83 5.12
CA GLU A 144 -9.12 -6.11 5.80
C GLU A 144 -7.68 -6.57 5.60
N PHE A 145 -7.16 -6.44 4.37
CA PHE A 145 -5.77 -6.75 4.04
C PHE A 145 -4.79 -5.92 4.87
N VAL A 146 -4.96 -4.59 4.90
CA VAL A 146 -4.08 -3.69 5.64
C VAL A 146 -4.11 -3.99 7.13
N ARG A 147 -5.28 -4.29 7.72
CA ARG A 147 -5.40 -4.67 9.13
C ARG A 147 -4.74 -6.01 9.47
N ALA A 148 -4.67 -6.92 8.51
CA ALA A 148 -4.04 -8.23 8.70
C ALA A 148 -2.50 -8.17 8.63
N LEU A 149 -1.92 -7.09 8.10
CA LEU A 149 -0.48 -6.93 8.06
C LEU A 149 0.10 -6.75 9.48
N PRO A 150 1.21 -7.43 9.80
CA PRO A 150 1.85 -7.28 11.10
C PRO A 150 2.34 -5.83 11.25
N ALA A 151 2.01 -5.20 12.38
CA ALA A 151 2.48 -3.85 12.66
C ALA A 151 4.01 -3.81 12.65
N ALA A 152 4.58 -2.82 11.97
CA ALA A 152 6.01 -2.65 11.85
C ALA A 152 6.63 -2.40 13.24
N ARG A 153 7.38 -3.37 13.73
CA ARG A 153 8.17 -3.20 14.95
C ARG A 153 9.45 -2.46 14.58
N ARG A 154 9.36 -1.13 14.43
CA ARG A 154 10.56 -0.34 14.17
C ARG A 154 11.50 -0.47 15.36
N ALA A 155 12.68 -1.04 15.14
CA ALA A 155 13.76 -0.97 16.11
C ALA A 155 14.06 0.51 16.36
N LEU A 156 13.97 0.95 17.62
CA LEU A 156 14.45 2.27 18.00
C LEU A 156 15.92 2.36 17.54
N PRO A 157 16.34 3.45 16.88
CA PRO A 157 17.75 3.65 16.62
C PRO A 157 18.46 3.61 17.98
N ALA A 158 19.43 2.69 18.13
CA ALA A 158 20.28 2.65 19.31
C ALA A 158 20.87 4.05 19.46
N GLY A 159 20.51 4.74 20.55
CA GLY A 159 20.86 6.13 20.78
C GLY A 159 22.36 6.34 20.56
N GLY A 160 22.69 7.12 19.53
CA GLY A 160 24.04 7.60 19.30
C GLY A 160 24.35 8.67 20.34
N LEU A 161 24.86 8.24 21.49
CA LEU A 161 25.56 9.14 22.40
C LEU A 161 26.99 9.31 21.85
N ARG A 162 27.29 10.51 21.35
CA ARG A 162 28.66 11.03 21.24
C ARG A 162 28.66 12.44 21.78
#